data_AF-A0A7R9FTJ1-F1
#
_entry.id   AF-A0A7R9FTJ1-F1
#
_cell.length_a   1.000
_cell.length_b   1.000
_cell.length_c   1.000
_cell.angle_alpha   90.00
_cell.angle_beta   90.00
_cell.angle_gamma   90.00
#
_symmetry.space_group_name_H-M   'P 1'
#
loop_
_entity.id
_entity.type
_entity.pdbx_description
1 polymer ?
#
loop_
_entity_poly.entity_id
_entity_poly.type
_entity_poly.pdbx_seq_one_letter_code
_entity_poly.pdbx_strand_id
1 'polypeptide(L)' 'MSSTSQKHRNFISEPMGEKLVTDLAGIGEVLGKRLTGKGFDKAYVVLGQFLVLKKNQELFEEWLKDTSGANSK' A
#
# COMPACT_ATOMS: atom_id res chain seq x y z
N MET A 1 -1.06 -10.45 20.62
CA MET A 1 -1.25 -11.12 19.31
C MET A 1 -1.84 -10.10 18.36
N SER A 2 -1.06 -9.61 17.40
CA SER A 2 -1.56 -8.65 16.41
C SER A 2 -2.44 -9.41 15.41
N SER A 3 -3.76 -9.28 15.52
CA SER A 3 -4.66 -9.84 14.53
C SER A 3 -4.59 -8.96 13.27
N THR A 4 -4.35 -9.58 12.12
CA THR A 4 -4.41 -8.85 10.84
C THR A 4 -5.83 -8.35 10.60
N SER A 5 -5.96 -7.15 10.03
CA SER A 5 -7.25 -6.56 9.71
C SER A 5 -8.02 -7.43 8.72
N GLN A 6 -9.36 -7.38 8.76
CA GLN A 6 -10.19 -8.07 7.76
C GLN A 6 -9.81 -7.63 6.33
N LYS A 7 -9.44 -6.36 6.16
CA LYS A 7 -8.96 -5.80 4.90
C LYS A 7 -7.68 -6.48 4.41
N HIS A 8 -6.71 -6.71 5.31
CA HIS A 8 -5.51 -7.47 4.97
C HIS A 8 -5.84 -8.89 4.52
N ARG A 9 -6.72 -9.59 5.25
CA ARG A 9 -7.15 -10.96 4.90
C ARG A 9 -7.82 -11.03 3.53
N ASN A 10 -8.73 -10.09 3.25
CA ASN A 10 -9.41 -9.98 1.96
C ASN A 10 -8.43 -9.65 0.81
N PHE A 11 -7.36 -8.91 1.11
CA PHE A 11 -6.36 -8.57 0.10
C PHE A 11 -5.51 -9.78 -0.28
N ILE A 12 -5.08 -10.59 0.69
CA ILE A 12 -4.23 -11.77 0.45
C ILE A 12 -4.99 -13.03 0.03
N SER A 13 -6.32 -13.07 0.21
CA SER A 13 -7.14 -14.23 -0.13
C SER A 13 -7.32 -14.46 -1.63
N GLU A 14 -7.03 -13.46 -2.45
CA GLU A 14 -7.14 -13.51 -3.90
C GLU A 14 -6.01 -12.70 -4.57
N PRO A 15 -5.68 -12.99 -5.83
CA PRO A 15 -4.70 -12.18 -6.57
C PRO A 15 -5.11 -10.70 -6.62
N MET A 16 -4.12 -9.80 -6.53
CA MET A 16 -4.39 -8.36 -6.47
C MET A 16 -5.04 -7.81 -7.75
N GLY A 17 -4.79 -8.42 -8.91
CA GLY A 17 -5.36 -7.99 -10.20
C GLY A 17 -5.34 -6.47 -10.40
N GLU A 18 -6.51 -5.92 -10.69
CA GLU A 18 -6.75 -4.48 -10.91
C GLU A 18 -7.28 -3.74 -9.67
N LYS A 19 -7.09 -4.31 -8.46
CA LYS A 19 -7.52 -3.69 -7.20
C LYS A 19 -6.93 -2.30 -7.03
N LEU A 20 -7.71 -1.44 -6.38
CA LEU A 20 -7.31 -0.06 -6.14
C LEU A 20 -6.25 0.01 -5.05
N VAL A 21 -5.46 1.08 -5.05
CA VAL A 21 -4.49 1.36 -3.99
C VAL A 21 -5.15 1.42 -2.61
N THR A 22 -6.42 1.83 -2.56
CA THR A 22 -7.25 1.87 -1.35
C THR A 22 -7.63 0.50 -0.82
N ASP A 23 -7.42 -0.60 -1.55
CA ASP A 23 -7.69 -1.95 -1.06
C ASP A 23 -6.53 -2.51 -0.21
N LEU A 24 -5.35 -1.88 -0.29
CA LEU A 24 -4.22 -2.22 0.56
C LEU A 24 -4.53 -1.91 2.03
N ALA A 25 -4.13 -2.82 2.91
CA ALA A 25 -4.23 -2.63 4.34
C ALA A 25 -3.38 -1.41 4.77
N GLY A 26 -3.89 -0.60 5.69
CA GLY A 26 -3.24 0.66 6.12
C GLY A 26 -3.50 1.85 5.20
N ILE A 27 -3.89 1.64 3.94
CA ILE A 27 -4.21 2.72 2.99
C ILE A 27 -5.70 3.07 3.06
N GLY A 28 -6.04 4.16 3.73
CA GLY A 28 -7.39 4.74 3.73
C GLY A 28 -7.63 5.66 2.53
N GLU A 29 -8.82 6.27 2.43
CA GLU A 29 -9.17 7.18 1.33
C GLU A 29 -8.22 8.38 1.21
N VAL A 30 -7.77 8.94 2.33
CA VAL A 30 -6.88 10.12 2.33
C VAL A 30 -5.52 9.78 1.75
N LEU A 31 -4.92 8.67 2.20
CA LEU A 31 -3.64 8.19 1.68
C LEU A 31 -3.77 7.71 0.24
N GLY A 32 -4.88 7.03 -0.07
CA GLY A 32 -5.22 6.58 -1.41
C GLY A 32 -5.30 7.74 -2.40
N LYS A 33 -6.04 8.81 -2.09
CA LYS A 33 -6.13 10.00 -2.95
C LYS A 33 -4.76 10.64 -3.20
N ARG A 34 -3.89 10.69 -2.20
CA ARG A 34 -2.52 11.22 -2.35
C ARG A 34 -1.65 10.33 -3.24
N LEU A 35 -1.77 9.02 -3.08
CA LEU A 35 -1.08 8.02 -3.91
C LEU A 35 -1.57 8.08 -5.36
N THR A 36 -2.89 8.09 -5.57
CA THR A 36 -3.51 8.26 -6.89
C THR A 36 -3.07 9.57 -7.55
N GLY A 37 -3.02 10.68 -6.81
CA GLY A 37 -2.52 11.96 -7.31
C GLY A 37 -1.05 11.94 -7.75
N LYS A 38 -0.26 10.98 -7.25
CA LYS A 38 1.13 10.75 -7.65
C LYS A 38 1.28 9.64 -8.72
N GLY A 39 0.18 9.10 -9.24
CA GLY A 39 0.19 8.03 -10.25
C GLY A 39 0.18 6.61 -9.68
N PHE A 40 -0.03 6.45 -8.37
CA PHE A 40 -0.21 5.15 -7.70
C PHE A 40 -1.70 4.90 -7.46
N ASP A 41 -2.44 4.64 -8.54
CA ASP A 41 -3.89 4.39 -8.52
C ASP A 41 -4.24 2.93 -8.20
N LYS A 42 -3.38 1.99 -8.61
CA LYS A 42 -3.58 0.54 -8.44
C LYS A 42 -2.62 -0.07 -7.42
N ALA A 43 -3.05 -1.16 -6.79
CA ALA A 43 -2.23 -1.89 -5.82
C ALA A 43 -0.95 -2.48 -6.44
N TYR A 44 -0.99 -2.90 -7.71
CA TYR A 44 0.19 -3.45 -8.39
C TYR A 44 1.26 -2.38 -8.67
N VAL A 45 0.90 -1.10 -8.79
CA VAL A 45 1.88 -0.01 -8.98
C VAL A 45 2.68 0.20 -7.69
N VAL A 46 2.00 0.14 -6.54
CA VAL A 46 2.65 0.17 -5.22
C VAL A 46 3.51 -1.09 -5.00
N LEU A 47 3.05 -2.26 -5.45
CA LEU A 47 3.88 -3.47 -5.45
C LEU A 47 5.14 -3.29 -6.32
N GLY A 48 5.01 -2.68 -7.50
CA GLY A 48 6.15 -2.38 -8.37
C GLY A 48 7.22 -1.57 -7.63
N GLN A 49 6.81 -0.54 -6.90
CA GLN A 49 7.72 0.25 -6.06
C GLN A 49 8.39 -0.59 -4.97
N PHE A 50 7.63 -1.46 -4.29
CA PHE A 50 8.17 -2.38 -3.29
C PHE A 50 9.24 -3.33 -3.89
N LEU A 51 9.04 -3.78 -5.13
CA LEU A 51 10.00 -4.62 -5.84
C LEU A 51 11.25 -3.86 -6.27
N VAL A 52 11.12 -2.60 -6.73
CA VAL A 52 12.25 -1.71 -7.04
C VAL A 52 13.13 -1.50 -5.80
N LEU A 53 12.51 -1.34 -4.63
CA LEU A 53 13.18 -1.24 -3.34
C LEU A 53 13.69 -2.59 -2.80
N LYS A 54 13.71 -3.64 -3.63
CA LYS A 54 14.18 -5.00 -3.27
C LYS A 54 13.49 -5.57 -2.03
N LYS A 55 12.22 -5.24 -1.82
CA LYS A 55 11.44 -5.64 -0.64
C LYS A 55 12.02 -5.14 0.69
N ASN A 56 12.85 -4.09 0.65
CA ASN A 56 13.38 -3.45 1.85
C ASN A 56 12.24 -2.73 2.57
N GLN A 57 11.93 -3.18 3.77
CA GLN A 57 10.84 -2.64 4.58
C GLN A 57 11.07 -1.18 4.97
N GLU A 58 12.26 -0.84 5.47
CA GLU A 58 12.58 0.52 5.94
C GLU A 58 12.47 1.54 4.81
N LEU A 59 13.07 1.23 3.65
CA LEU A 59 13.01 2.11 2.47
C LEU A 59 11.58 2.25 1.95
N PHE A 60 10.79 1.19 2.02
CA PHE A 60 9.40 1.24 1.57
C PHE A 60 8.51 2.05 2.51
N GLU A 61 8.70 1.90 3.82
CA GLU A 61 7.98 2.70 4.83
C GLU A 61 8.35 4.19 4.75
N GLU A 62 9.64 4.51 4.56
CA GLU A 62 10.11 5.87 4.33
C GLU A 62 9.52 6.46 3.05
N TRP A 63 9.58 5.71 1.94
CA TRP A 63 8.95 6.12 0.69
C TRP A 63 7.43 6.33 0.84
N LEU A 64 6.73 5.45 1.55
CA LEU A 64 5.28 5.54 1.73
C LEU A 64 4.92 6.77 2.57
N LYS A 65 5.73 7.07 3.59
CA LYS A 65 5.62 8.27 4.41
C LYS A 65 5.86 9.55 3.59
N ASP A 66 6.91 9.61 2.79
CA ASP A 66 7.21 10.79 1.97
C ASP A 66 6.22 10.97 0.81
N THR A 67 5.69 9.85 0.30
CA THR A 67 4.79 9.86 -0.84
C THR A 67 3.37 10.21 -0.43
N SER A 68 2.86 9.62 0.64
CA SER A 68 1.45 9.73 1.03
C SER A 68 1.22 10.41 2.37
N GLY A 69 2.26 10.65 3.17
CA GLY A 69 2.15 11.10 4.56
C GLY A 69 1.65 10.00 5.49
N ALA A 70 1.91 8.73 5.15
CA ALA A 70 1.55 7.58 5.98
C ALA A 70 2.26 7.66 7.35
N ASN A 71 1.59 7.17 8.38
CA ASN A 71 2.17 7.01 9.71
C ASN A 71 2.73 5.59 9.86
N SER A 72 3.47 5.35 10.93
CA SER A 72 4.14 4.07 11.20
C SER A 72 3.21 2.97 11.75
N LYS A 73 1.89 3.05 11.52
CA LYS A 73 0.89 2.15 12.09
C LYS A 73 0.31 1.18 11.06
#